data_AF-A5BXA5-F1
#
_entry.id   AF-A5BXA5-F1
#
_cell.length_a   1.000
_cell.length_b   1.000
_cell.length_c   1.000
_cell.angle_alpha   90.00
_cell.angle_beta   90.00
_cell.angle_gamma   90.00
#
_symmetry.space_group_name_H-M   'P 1'
#
loop_
_entity.id
_entity.type
_entity.pdbx_description
1 polymer ?
#
loop_
_entity_poly.entity_id
_entity_poly.type
_entity_poly.pdbx_seq_one_letter_code
_entity_poly.pdbx_strand_id
1 'polypeptide(L)'
;MELVDVLMEGPLHNAEVLLCVQVGLLCVQQRPEDRPTMSWVVLMLDSENPILPHPKQPGFYTERFPVDTDSSSTGKRPATSNELTVTMLHAR
;
A
#
# COMPACT_ATOMS: atom_id res chain seq x y z
N MET A 1 15.65 -10.28 9.74
CA MET A 1 14.95 -9.01 10.04
C MET A 1 15.40 -7.98 9.02
N GLU A 2 15.22 -8.27 7.73
CA GLU A 2 15.75 -7.45 6.61
C GLU A 2 14.80 -6.33 6.18
N LEU A 3 13.63 -6.23 6.84
CA LEU A 3 12.60 -5.22 6.59
C LEU A 3 12.69 -4.00 7.52
N VAL A 4 13.54 -4.06 8.54
CA VAL A 4 13.73 -2.96 9.48
C VAL A 4 14.82 -2.04 8.96
N ASP A 5 14.57 -0.73 9.00
CA ASP A 5 15.57 0.27 8.64
C ASP A 5 16.82 0.13 9.53
N VAL A 6 17.99 0.22 8.91
CA VAL A 6 19.30 0.19 9.59
C VAL A 6 19.45 1.35 10.59
N LEU A 7 18.71 2.44 10.37
CA LEU A 7 18.70 3.60 11.27
C LEU A 7 17.77 3.43 12.48
N MET A 8 17.01 2.34 12.60
CA MET A 8 16.21 2.07 13.80
C MET A 8 17.15 1.69 14.96
N GLU A 9 17.39 2.63 15.85
CA GLU A 9 18.20 2.44 17.05
C GLU A 9 17.37 1.85 18.20
N GLY A 10 17.93 0.87 18.92
CA GLY A 10 17.34 0.30 20.13
C GLY A 10 16.84 -1.14 20.00
N PRO A 11 16.43 -1.77 21.11
CA PRO A 11 15.88 -3.12 21.10
C PRO A 11 14.52 -3.13 20.39
N LEU A 12 14.42 -3.88 19.30
CA LEU A 12 13.18 -4.04 18.55
C LEU A 12 12.47 -5.32 18.97
N HIS A 13 11.18 -5.21 19.29
CA HIS A 13 10.32 -6.37 19.45
C HIS A 13 9.91 -6.89 18.07
N ASN A 14 10.36 -8.10 17.71
CA ASN A 14 9.99 -8.75 16.45
C ASN A 14 8.46 -8.81 16.24
N ALA A 15 7.70 -8.94 17.33
CA ALA A 15 6.24 -8.97 17.30
C ALA A 15 5.66 -7.62 16.83
N GLU A 16 6.15 -6.49 17.34
CA GLU A 16 5.70 -5.15 16.95
C GLU A 16 6.07 -4.85 15.50
N VAL A 17 7.28 -5.24 15.07
CA VAL A 17 7.69 -5.09 13.67
C VAL A 17 6.78 -5.90 12.74
N LEU A 18 6.49 -7.15 13.08
CA LEU A 18 5.60 -7.99 12.28
C LEU A 18 4.17 -7.43 12.25
N LEU A 19 3.69 -6.92 13.38
CA LEU A 19 2.39 -6.27 13.50
C LEU A 19 2.31 -5.03 12.60
N CYS A 20 3.32 -4.16 12.64
CA CYS A 20 3.41 -3.00 11.76
C CYS A 20 3.40 -3.38 10.29
N VAL A 21 4.11 -4.45 9.90
CA VAL A 21 4.08 -4.95 8.52
C VAL A 21 2.68 -5.44 8.15
N GLN A 22 2.02 -6.24 8.99
CA GLN A 22 0.67 -6.75 8.71
C GLN A 22 -0.36 -5.63 8.58
N VAL A 23 -0.37 -4.68 9.52
CA VAL A 23 -1.27 -3.52 9.50
C VAL A 23 -0.96 -2.62 8.30
N GLY A 24 0.32 -2.37 8.01
CA GLY A 24 0.74 -1.62 6.83
C GLY A 24 0.24 -2.24 5.53
N LEU A 25 0.32 -3.57 5.40
CA LEU A 25 -0.21 -4.30 4.24
C LEU A 25 -1.75 -4.22 4.13
N LEU A 26 -2.48 -4.20 5.25
CA LEU A 26 -3.93 -3.98 5.26
C LEU A 26 -4.32 -2.54 4.86
N CYS A 27 -3.48 -1.55 5.12
CA CYS A 27 -3.75 -0.16 4.74
C CYS A 27 -3.62 0.10 3.23
N VAL A 28 -2.87 -0.72 2.50
CA VAL A 28 -2.55 -0.51 1.08
C VAL A 28 -3.32 -1.44 0.13
N GLN A 29 -4.43 -2.01 0.60
CA GLN A 29 -5.28 -2.91 -0.19
C GLN A 29 -5.79 -2.24 -1.47
N GLN A 30 -5.88 -3.02 -2.56
CA GLN A 30 -6.29 -2.53 -3.88
C GLN A 30 -7.66 -1.90 -3.84
N ARG A 31 -8.62 -2.59 -3.24
CA ARG A 31 -9.98 -2.10 -3.05
C ARG A 31 -10.02 -1.18 -1.82
N PRO A 32 -10.46 0.08 -1.95
CA PRO A 32 -10.57 1.00 -0.82
C PRO A 32 -11.41 0.46 0.34
N GLU A 33 -12.46 -0.29 0.03
CA GLU A 33 -13.37 -0.92 0.99
C GLU A 33 -12.72 -2.04 1.83
N ASP A 34 -11.60 -2.59 1.37
CA ASP A 34 -10.83 -3.60 2.11
C ASP A 34 -9.81 -2.96 3.08
N ARG A 35 -9.65 -1.62 3.05
CA ARG A 35 -8.71 -0.91 3.92
C ARG A 35 -9.37 -0.67 5.29
N PRO A 36 -8.64 -0.88 6.40
CA PRO A 36 -9.17 -0.61 7.72
C PRO A 36 -9.40 0.90 7.92
N THR A 37 -10.37 1.25 8.75
CA THR A 37 -10.52 2.63 9.23
C THR A 37 -9.35 3.00 10.14
N MET A 38 -9.02 4.29 10.24
CA MET A 38 -7.95 4.74 11.15
C MET A 38 -8.19 4.35 12.61
N SER A 39 -9.46 4.36 13.07
CA SER A 39 -9.82 3.89 14.41
C SER A 39 -9.48 2.42 14.62
N TRP A 40 -9.70 1.57 13.61
CA TRP A 40 -9.36 0.16 13.67
C TRP A 40 -7.85 -0.05 13.61
N VAL A 41 -7.12 0.75 12.82
CA VAL A 41 -5.64 0.75 12.81
C VAL A 41 -5.06 1.02 14.19
N VAL A 42 -5.54 2.05 14.88
CA VAL A 42 -5.08 2.35 16.25
C VAL A 42 -5.40 1.19 17.19
N LEU A 43 -6.59 0.61 17.11
CA LEU A 43 -6.97 -0.55 17.93
C LEU A 43 -6.06 -1.77 17.66
N MET A 44 -5.72 -2.04 16.41
CA MET A 44 -4.83 -3.14 16.04
C MET A 44 -3.41 -2.92 16.60
N LEU A 45 -2.91 -1.69 16.57
CA LEU A 45 -1.56 -1.35 17.05
C LEU A 45 -1.44 -1.32 18.58
N ASP A 46 -2.51 -0.94 19.29
CA ASP A 46 -2.53 -0.86 20.76
C ASP A 46 -2.78 -2.23 21.43
N SER A 47 -3.22 -3.22 20.66
CA SER A 47 -3.52 -4.55 21.17
C SER A 47 -2.28 -5.45 21.29
N GLU A 48 -2.20 -6.21 22.37
CA GLU A 48 -1.06 -7.08 22.68
C GLU A 48 -0.99 -8.33 21.78
N ASN A 49 -2.15 -8.81 21.31
CA ASN A 49 -2.28 -9.96 20.39
C ASN A 49 -3.49 -9.80 19.46
N PRO A 50 -3.43 -8.91 18.46
CA PRO A 50 -4.53 -8.72 17.52
C PRO A 50 -4.73 -9.95 16.63
N ILE A 51 -5.98 -10.34 16.44
CA ILE A 51 -6.35 -11.28 15.37
C ILE A 51 -6.60 -10.45 14.11
N LEU A 52 -5.62 -10.44 13.20
CA LEU A 52 -5.68 -9.69 11.96
C LEU A 52 -6.14 -10.55 10.79
N PRO A 53 -6.97 -10.01 9.87
CA PRO A 53 -7.23 -10.69 8.61
C PRO A 53 -5.97 -10.75 7.75
N HIS A 54 -5.88 -11.75 6.89
CA HIS A 54 -4.79 -11.85 5.93
C HIS A 54 -4.91 -10.71 4.89
N PRO A 55 -3.83 -9.97 4.61
CA PRO A 55 -3.82 -8.97 3.55
C PRO A 55 -4.19 -9.59 2.19
N LYS A 56 -5.06 -8.92 1.43
CA LYS A 56 -5.30 -9.24 0.02
C LYS A 56 -4.30 -8.48 -0.86
N GLN A 57 -4.55 -8.42 -2.17
CA GLN A 57 -3.66 -7.77 -3.13
C GLN A 57 -3.52 -6.25 -2.85
N PRO A 58 -2.29 -5.72 -2.71
CA PRO A 58 -2.05 -4.29 -2.61
C PRO A 58 -2.43 -3.55 -3.89
N GLY A 59 -2.86 -2.28 -3.77
CA GLY A 59 -3.28 -1.45 -4.91
C GLY A 59 -2.19 -1.06 -5.89
N PHE A 60 -0.93 -1.30 -5.54
CA PHE A 60 0.24 -0.96 -6.33
C PHE A 60 0.86 -2.14 -7.09
N TYR A 61 0.13 -3.25 -7.24
CA TYR A 61 0.58 -4.31 -8.15
C TYR A 61 0.28 -3.91 -9.60
N THR A 62 1.09 -3.00 -10.15
CA THR A 62 1.24 -2.94 -11.60
C THR A 62 2.11 -4.13 -11.94
N GLU A 63 1.48 -5.28 -12.17
CA GLU A 63 2.13 -6.37 -12.86
C GLU A 63 2.75 -5.72 -14.10
N ARG A 64 4.08 -5.63 -14.14
CA ARG A 64 4.79 -5.37 -15.39
C ARG A 64 4.55 -6.62 -16.22
N PHE A 65 3.33 -6.79 -16.73
CA PHE A 65 3.08 -7.70 -17.81
C PHE A 65 4.10 -7.29 -18.87
N PRO A 66 5.05 -8.15 -19.26
CA PRO A 66 5.68 -7.94 -20.54
C PRO A 66 4.51 -7.90 -21.52
N VAL A 67 4.32 -6.75 -22.16
CA VAL A 67 3.44 -6.70 -23.32
C VAL A 67 4.13 -7.60 -24.34
N ASP A 68 3.74 -8.88 -24.34
CA ASP A 68 3.98 -9.76 -25.47
C ASP A 68 3.34 -9.02 -26.64
N THR A 69 4.20 -8.42 -27.44
CA THR A 69 3.83 -7.63 -28.61
C THR A 69 3.46 -8.61 -29.71
N ASP A 70 2.38 -9.35 -29.49
CA ASP A 70 1.73 -10.10 -30.54
C ASP A 70 0.71 -9.18 -31.18
N SER A 71 1.09 -8.79 -32.39
CA SER A 71 0.32 -7.99 -33.31
C SER A 71 -1.05 -8.63 -33.55
N SER A 72 -2.15 -7.93 -33.22
CA SER A 72 -3.23 -7.61 -34.17
C SER A 72 -4.42 -6.91 -33.50
N SER A 73 -4.79 -5.77 -34.10
CA SER A 73 -6.11 -5.13 -34.21
C SER A 73 -7.06 -4.97 -32.99
N THR A 74 -7.32 -3.69 -32.71
CA THR A 74 -8.61 -3.09 -32.28
C THR A 74 -8.96 -3.17 -30.79
N GLY A 75 -8.82 -2.02 -30.12
CA GLY A 75 -9.29 -1.80 -28.75
C GLY A 75 -8.31 -1.03 -27.85
N LYS A 76 -7.45 -0.16 -28.39
CA LYS A 76 -6.55 0.66 -27.59
C LYS A 76 -7.29 1.89 -27.04
N ARG A 77 -7.32 1.97 -25.69
CA ARG A 77 -7.30 3.15 -24.78
C ARG A 77 -8.58 3.40 -23.96
N PRO A 78 -8.45 3.92 -22.71
CA PRO A 78 -7.34 4.76 -22.26
C PRO A 78 -6.56 4.24 -21.06
N ALA A 79 -5.25 4.48 -21.09
CA ALA A 79 -4.51 4.73 -19.86
C ALA A 79 -5.28 5.81 -19.09
N THR A 80 -5.64 5.52 -17.84
CA THR A 80 -6.26 6.52 -16.97
C THR A 80 -5.24 7.64 -16.81
N SER A 81 -5.48 8.74 -17.51
CA SER A 81 -4.74 9.97 -17.29
C SER A 81 -5.08 10.42 -15.89
N ASN A 82 -4.16 10.30 -14.94
CA ASN A 82 -4.33 10.97 -13.66
C ASN A 82 -4.48 12.46 -13.97
N GLU A 83 -5.62 13.05 -13.64
CA GLU A 83 -5.85 14.48 -13.79
C GLU A 83 -4.97 15.23 -12.77
N LEU A 84 -3.72 15.46 -13.17
CA LEU A 84 -2.80 16.30 -12.41
C LEU A 84 -3.34 17.74 -12.44
N THR A 85 -3.84 18.21 -11.30
CA THR A 85 -4.27 19.61 -11.15
C THR A 85 -3.04 20.46 -10.86
N VAL A 86 -2.68 21.37 -11.78
CA VAL A 86 -1.60 22.33 -11.58
C VAL A 86 -2.16 23.55 -10.85
N THR A 87 -1.69 23.80 -9.64
CA THR A 87 -2.02 25.02 -8.89
C THR A 87 -0.94 26.08 -9.15
N MET A 88 -1.32 27.24 -9.69
CA MET A 88 -0.42 28.37 -9.90
C MET A 88 -0.14 29.08 -8.56
N LEU A 89 1.12 29.15 -8.15
CA LEU A 89 1.53 29.95 -7.00
C LEU A 89 1.64 31.43 -7.42
N HIS A 90 1.00 32.34 -6.69
CA HIS A 90 1.17 33.78 -6.84
C HIS A 90 2.15 34.30 -5.79
N ALA A 91 3.20 34.99 -6.21
CA ALA A 91 4.03 35.79 -5.30
C ALA A 91 3.27 37.07 -4.91
N ARG A 92 3.38 37.48 -3.63
CA ARG A 92 2.93 38.79 -3.15
C ARG A 92 4.10 39.77 -3.12
#